data_AF-A0A133VHQ5-F1
#
_entry.id   AF-A0A133VHQ5-F1
#
_cell.length_a   1.000
_cell.length_b   1.000
_cell.length_c   1.000
_cell.angle_alpha   90.00
_cell.angle_beta   90.00
_cell.angle_gamma   90.00
#
_symmetry.space_group_name_H-M   'P 1'
#
loop_
_entity.id
_entity.type
_entity.pdbx_description
1 polymer ?
#
loop_
_entity_poly.entity_id
_entity_poly.type
_entity_poly.pdbx_seq_one_letter_code
_entity_poly.pdbx_strand_id
1 'polypeptide(L)'
;MSSVTTATGEQESIPLYRLVLRWLALEKESTTLEAYDKFANAYSRGEGHFSRSRVEHVLLNLKRRGEIKREQYDNGRRGPNPYRIWITHSGKKQAVYFWPDLELNKSNGKVVKK
;
A
#
# COMPACT_ATOMS: atom_id res chain seq x y z
N MET A 1 -16.21 -4.73 -0.67
CA MET A 1 -15.26 -5.86 -0.77
C MET A 1 -14.72 -5.78 -2.18
N SER A 2 -13.40 -5.76 -2.35
CA SER A 2 -12.82 -5.59 -3.67
C SER A 2 -12.71 -6.91 -4.42
N SER A 3 -13.03 -6.97 -5.71
CA SER A 3 -13.11 -8.25 -6.45
C SER A 3 -12.21 -8.25 -7.69
N VAL A 4 -11.41 -9.31 -7.89
CA VAL A 4 -10.83 -9.61 -9.21
C VAL A 4 -11.57 -10.79 -9.80
N THR A 5 -12.02 -10.67 -11.04
CA THR A 5 -12.53 -11.80 -11.82
C THR A 5 -11.33 -12.62 -12.28
N THR A 6 -11.17 -13.80 -11.71
CA THR A 6 -10.18 -14.77 -12.17
C THR A 6 -10.55 -15.29 -13.58
N ALA A 7 -9.60 -15.90 -14.29
CA ALA A 7 -9.84 -16.51 -15.60
C ALA A 7 -10.91 -17.63 -15.56
N THR A 8 -11.25 -18.12 -14.36
CA THR A 8 -12.30 -19.11 -14.10
C THR A 8 -13.68 -18.49 -13.80
N GLY A 9 -13.80 -17.16 -13.77
CA GLY A 9 -15.07 -16.45 -13.50
C GLY A 9 -15.42 -16.32 -12.02
N GLU A 10 -14.54 -16.74 -11.10
CA GLU A 10 -14.75 -16.58 -9.66
C GLU A 10 -14.35 -15.16 -9.21
N GLN A 11 -15.24 -14.49 -8.47
CA GLN A 11 -14.93 -13.23 -7.78
C GLN A 11 -14.08 -13.52 -6.55
N GLU A 12 -12.76 -13.36 -6.67
CA GLU A 12 -11.89 -13.41 -5.50
C GLU A 12 -11.88 -12.07 -4.79
N SER A 13 -12.22 -12.07 -3.50
CA SER A 13 -12.08 -10.89 -2.66
C SER A 13 -10.60 -10.55 -2.47
N ILE A 14 -10.16 -9.38 -2.94
CA ILE A 14 -8.79 -8.92 -2.78
C ILE A 14 -8.56 -8.54 -1.32
N PRO A 15 -7.60 -9.16 -0.62
CA PRO A 15 -7.26 -8.75 0.74
C PRO A 15 -6.73 -7.32 0.78
N LEU A 16 -7.21 -6.52 1.74
CA LEU A 16 -6.81 -5.11 1.91
C LEU A 16 -5.28 -4.92 1.96
N TYR A 17 -4.53 -5.83 2.56
CA TYR A 17 -3.07 -5.73 2.61
C TYR A 17 -2.43 -5.76 1.22
N ARG A 18 -2.99 -6.54 0.27
CA ARG A 18 -2.49 -6.58 -1.11
C ARG A 18 -2.74 -5.27 -1.84
N LEU A 19 -3.88 -4.62 -1.57
CA LEU A 19 -4.22 -3.30 -2.10
C LEU A 19 -3.29 -2.21 -1.55
N VAL A 20 -3.08 -2.19 -0.22
CA VAL A 20 -2.17 -1.24 0.43
C VAL A 20 -0.74 -1.42 -0.08
N LEU A 21 -0.29 -2.66 -0.25
CA LEU A 21 1.04 -2.96 -0.77
C LEU A 21 1.19 -2.57 -2.24
N ARG A 22 0.17 -2.79 -3.08
CA ARG A 22 0.13 -2.32 -4.48
C ARG A 22 0.26 -0.81 -4.55
N TRP A 23 -0.52 -0.10 -3.74
CA TRP A 23 -0.51 1.35 -3.68
C TRP A 23 0.85 1.89 -3.27
N LEU A 24 1.43 1.36 -2.18
CA LEU A 24 2.77 1.74 -1.72
C LEU A 24 3.88 1.40 -2.72
N ALA A 25 3.71 0.38 -3.57
CA ALA A 25 4.69 0.01 -4.58
C ALA A 25 4.75 1.03 -5.73
N LEU A 26 3.59 1.60 -6.09
CA LEU A 26 3.45 2.57 -7.17
C LEU A 26 3.74 4.01 -6.75
N GLU A 27 3.57 4.31 -5.45
CA GLU A 27 3.87 5.62 -4.88
C GLU A 27 5.37 5.80 -4.56
N LYS A 28 5.90 7.01 -4.79
CA LYS A 28 7.32 7.30 -4.55
C LYS A 28 7.69 7.42 -3.07
N GLU A 29 6.80 8.00 -2.25
CA GLU A 29 6.91 8.15 -0.79
C GLU A 29 5.59 8.77 -0.28
N SER A 30 5.14 8.40 0.93
CA SER A 30 3.96 9.06 1.52
C SER A 30 4.05 9.16 3.04
N THR A 31 3.51 10.25 3.58
CA THR A 31 3.27 10.38 5.03
C THR A 31 2.03 9.56 5.41
N THR A 32 1.89 9.15 6.67
CA THR A 32 0.75 8.33 7.15
C THR A 32 -0.59 9.03 6.99
N LEU A 33 -0.62 10.35 7.18
CA LEU A 33 -1.80 11.18 6.98
C LEU A 33 -2.19 11.21 5.51
N GLU A 34 -1.24 11.52 4.62
CA GLU A 34 -1.49 11.49 3.19
C GLU A 34 -1.74 10.08 2.66
N ALA A 35 -1.13 9.06 3.26
CA ALA A 35 -1.23 7.69 2.79
C ALA A 35 -2.65 7.17 2.92
N TYR A 36 -3.31 7.45 4.05
CA TYR A 36 -4.71 7.09 4.22
C TYR A 36 -5.60 7.86 3.25
N ASP A 37 -5.46 9.18 3.16
CA ASP A 37 -6.33 9.99 2.30
C ASP A 37 -6.12 9.68 0.80
N LYS A 38 -4.86 9.47 0.36
CA LYS A 38 -4.53 9.06 -1.02
C LYS A 38 -5.00 7.64 -1.31
N PHE A 39 -4.80 6.70 -0.38
CA PHE A 39 -5.30 5.33 -0.53
C PHE A 39 -6.83 5.30 -0.57
N ALA A 40 -7.50 5.99 0.35
CA ALA A 40 -8.94 6.11 0.37
C ALA A 40 -9.45 6.76 -0.93
N ASN A 41 -8.86 7.86 -1.39
CA ASN A 41 -9.27 8.47 -2.66
C ASN A 41 -9.04 7.54 -3.87
N ALA A 42 -7.97 6.75 -3.88
CA ALA A 42 -7.67 5.82 -4.97
C ALA A 42 -8.63 4.62 -5.03
N TYR A 43 -9.15 4.15 -3.90
CA TYR A 43 -9.94 2.91 -3.82
C TYR A 43 -11.40 3.08 -3.35
N SER A 44 -11.77 4.22 -2.76
CA SER A 44 -13.15 4.50 -2.29
C SER A 44 -14.11 4.94 -3.40
N ARG A 45 -13.64 5.24 -4.61
CA ARG A 45 -14.52 5.59 -5.74
C ARG A 45 -15.30 4.41 -6.34
N GLY A 46 -14.98 3.17 -5.95
CA GLY A 46 -15.66 1.97 -6.49
C GLY A 46 -15.93 0.86 -5.47
N GLU A 47 -15.17 0.75 -4.37
CA GLU A 47 -15.16 -0.48 -3.57
C GLU A 47 -15.23 -0.23 -2.06
N GLY A 48 -16.27 0.46 -1.60
CA GLY A 48 -16.59 0.59 -0.18
C GLY A 48 -15.61 1.45 0.65
N HIS A 49 -16.10 1.96 1.77
CA HIS A 49 -15.29 2.76 2.68
C HIS A 49 -14.35 1.87 3.49
N PHE A 50 -13.04 2.00 3.29
CA PHE A 50 -12.04 1.41 4.18
C PHE A 50 -11.89 2.29 5.41
N SER A 51 -12.05 1.72 6.61
CA SER A 51 -11.83 2.49 7.84
C SER A 51 -10.34 2.76 8.07
N ARG A 52 -10.03 3.94 8.59
CA ARG A 52 -8.67 4.35 8.96
C ARG A 52 -7.98 3.36 9.89
N SER A 53 -8.69 2.87 10.90
CA SER A 53 -8.18 1.86 11.84
C SER A 53 -7.75 0.57 11.12
N ARG A 54 -8.53 0.11 10.14
CA ARG A 54 -8.22 -1.12 9.39
C ARG A 54 -6.98 -0.96 8.51
N VAL A 55 -6.81 0.20 7.87
CA VAL A 55 -5.60 0.53 7.09
C VAL A 55 -4.38 0.63 8.02
N GLU A 56 -4.52 1.25 9.19
CA GLU A 56 -3.45 1.37 10.18
C GLU A 56 -2.98 -0.01 10.68
N HIS A 57 -3.90 -0.92 10.98
CA HIS A 57 -3.60 -2.30 11.35
C HIS A 57 -2.83 -3.04 10.24
N VAL A 58 -3.22 -2.84 8.98
CA VAL A 58 -2.51 -3.41 7.84
C VAL A 58 -1.08 -2.87 7.76
N LEU A 59 -0.90 -1.55 7.86
CA LEU A 59 0.43 -0.92 7.84
C LEU A 59 1.33 -1.45 8.96
N LEU A 60 0.80 -1.62 10.18
CA LEU A 60 1.54 -2.22 11.29
C LEU A 60 1.97 -3.67 11.00
N ASN A 61 1.10 -4.46 10.38
CA ASN A 61 1.42 -5.84 10.01
C ASN A 61 2.47 -5.91 8.88
N LEU A 62 2.35 -5.06 7.86
CA LEU A 62 3.36 -4.96 6.79
C LEU A 62 4.72 -4.54 7.35
N LYS A 63 4.75 -3.63 8.34
CA LYS A 63 5.98 -3.25 9.04
C LYS A 63 6.60 -4.44 9.76
N ARG A 64 5.80 -5.21 10.52
CA ARG A 64 6.25 -6.41 11.24
C ARG A 64 6.85 -7.46 10.30
N ARG A 65 6.34 -7.56 9.07
CA ARG A 65 6.84 -8.46 8.02
C ARG A 65 8.08 -7.92 7.27
N GLY A 66 8.51 -6.68 7.55
CA GLY A 66 9.63 -6.05 6.85
C GLY A 66 9.30 -5.63 5.41
N GLU A 67 8.02 -5.58 5.03
CA GLU A 67 7.56 -5.18 3.70
C GLU A 67 7.54 -3.65 3.54
N ILE A 68 7.40 -2.93 4.65
CA ILE A 68 7.45 -1.46 4.68
C ILE A 68 8.34 -1.00 5.84
N LYS A 69 8.89 0.21 5.72
CA LYS A 69 9.42 0.96 6.85
C LYS A 69 8.44 2.06 7.22
N ARG A 70 8.44 2.39 8.52
CA ARG A 70 7.62 3.44 9.09
C ARG A 70 8.39 4.11 10.21
N GLU A 71 8.67 5.40 10.02
CA GLU A 71 9.43 6.22 10.96
C GLU A 71 8.66 7.49 11.30
N GLN A 72 8.71 7.89 12.56
CA GLN A 72 8.12 9.13 13.00
C GLN A 72 9.06 10.28 12.62
N TYR A 73 8.52 11.39 12.12
CA TYR A 73 9.33 12.58 11.85
C TYR A 73 8.72 13.79 12.55
N ASP A 74 9.60 14.65 13.07
CA ASP A 74 9.19 15.94 13.62
C ASP A 74 8.77 16.86 12.48
N ASN A 75 7.55 17.39 12.57
CA ASN A 75 6.99 18.33 11.60
C ASN A 75 6.95 19.78 12.13
N GLY A 76 7.51 20.04 13.32
CA GLY A 76 7.56 21.37 13.94
C GLY A 76 6.19 21.92 14.37
N ARG A 77 5.13 21.09 14.38
CA ARG A 77 3.76 21.50 14.75
C ARG A 77 3.37 20.94 16.11
N ARG A 78 2.53 21.68 16.85
CA ARG A 78 1.88 21.15 18.06
C ARG A 78 0.94 19.99 17.67
N GLY A 79 1.17 18.82 18.27
CA GLY A 79 0.38 17.60 18.06
C GLY A 79 1.24 16.35 17.96
N PRO A 80 0.64 15.17 17.71
CA PRO A 80 1.39 13.95 17.49
C PRO A 80 2.21 14.04 16.20
N ASN A 81 3.50 13.72 16.30
CA ASN A 81 4.38 13.70 15.14
C ASN A 81 3.91 12.66 14.12
N PRO A 82 3.80 13.03 12.83
CA PRO A 82 3.39 12.14 11.76
C PRO A 82 4.44 11.06 11.48
N TYR A 83 4.02 9.98 10.82
CA TYR A 83 4.95 8.96 10.31
C TYR A 83 5.17 9.11 8.82
N ARG A 84 6.39 8.90 8.34
CA ARG A 84 6.70 8.60 6.93
C ARG A 84 6.67 7.09 6.71
N ILE A 85 6.14 6.69 5.57
CA ILE A 85 6.09 5.28 5.14
C ILE A 85 6.73 5.16 3.77
N TRP A 86 7.55 4.13 3.62
CA TRP A 86 8.08 3.72 2.32
C TRP A 86 8.15 2.20 2.23
N ILE A 87 7.95 1.70 1.02
CA ILE A 87 8.01 0.27 0.74
C ILE A 87 9.47 -0.21 0.70
N THR A 88 9.74 -1.37 1.30
CA THR A 88 11.08 -1.97 1.23
C THR A 88 11.28 -2.72 -0.08
N HIS A 89 12.51 -3.15 -0.37
CA HIS A 89 12.76 -4.02 -1.51
C HIS A 89 11.99 -5.35 -1.41
N SER A 90 11.83 -5.90 -0.20
CA SER A 90 11.00 -7.07 0.07
C SER A 90 9.53 -6.80 -0.29
N GLY A 91 8.97 -5.69 0.20
CA GLY A 91 7.60 -5.30 -0.13
C GLY A 91 7.36 -5.10 -1.63
N LYS A 92 8.33 -4.52 -2.36
CA LYS A 92 8.25 -4.36 -3.81
C LYS A 92 8.19 -5.70 -4.55
N LYS A 93 9.04 -6.66 -4.17
CA LYS A 93 9.00 -8.02 -4.73
C LYS A 93 7.65 -8.68 -4.46
N GLN A 94 7.13 -8.52 -3.25
CA GLN A 94 5.86 -9.08 -2.84
C GLN A 94 4.67 -8.44 -3.59
N ALA A 95 4.74 -7.13 -3.87
CA ALA A 95 3.77 -6.45 -4.72
C ALA A 95 3.76 -7.02 -6.14
N VAL A 96 4.92 -7.20 -6.77
CA VAL A 96 5.05 -7.81 -8.11
C VAL A 96 4.56 -9.26 -8.12
N TYR A 97 4.81 -10.02 -7.05
CA TYR A 97 4.31 -11.39 -6.92
C TYR A 97 2.77 -11.46 -6.92
N PHE A 98 2.10 -10.53 -6.22
CA PHE A 98 0.63 -10.52 -6.16
C PHE A 98 -0.04 -9.89 -7.38
N TRP A 99 0.68 -9.09 -8.16
CA TRP A 99 0.12 -8.26 -9.22
C TRP A 99 0.89 -8.45 -10.52
N PRO A 100 0.42 -9.32 -11.42
CA PRO A 100 1.12 -9.67 -12.66
C PRO A 100 1.36 -8.50 -13.62
N ASP A 101 0.55 -7.45 -13.50
CA ASP A 101 0.65 -6.21 -14.27
C ASP A 101 1.73 -5.26 -13.74
N LEU A 102 2.36 -5.58 -12.60
CA LEU A 102 3.49 -4.83 -12.08
C LEU A 102 4.82 -5.47 -12.49
N GLU A 103 5.85 -4.64 -12.60
CA GLU A 103 7.22 -5.07 -12.81
C GLU A 103 8.20 -4.28 -11.93
N LEU A 104 9.20 -4.97 -11.38
CA LEU A 104 10.30 -4.33 -10.68
C LEU A 104 11.40 -3.98 -11.68
N ASN A 105 11.54 -2.69 -11.97
CA ASN A 105 12.63 -2.19 -12.78
C ASN A 105 13.97 -2.44 -12.08
N LYS A 106 14.82 -3.27 -12.70
CA LYS A 106 16.09 -3.73 -12.12
C LYS A 106 17.15 -2.63 -12.01
N SER A 107 17.08 -1.58 -12.84
CA SER A 107 18.11 -0.52 -12.86
C SER A 107 17.92 0.53 -11.77
N ASN A 108 16.67 0.81 -11.39
CA ASN A 108 16.35 1.86 -10.40
C ASN A 108 15.54 1.34 -9.20
N GLY A 109 15.21 0.05 -9.17
CA GLY A 109 14.46 -0.59 -8.10
C GLY A 109 13.04 -0.06 -7.91
N LYS A 110 12.45 0.59 -8.91
CA LYS A 110 11.07 1.11 -8.88
C LYS A 110 10.10 0.07 -9.42
N VAL A 111 8.89 0.05 -8.87
CA VAL A 111 7.80 -0.76 -9.43
C VAL A 111 7.06 0.08 -10.45
N VAL A 112 6.86 -0.45 -11.65
CA VAL A 112 6.13 0.17 -12.75
C VAL A 112 4.98 -0.72 -13.19
N LYS A 113 3.94 -0.13 -13.78
CA LYS A 113 2.95 -0.91 -14.51
C LYS A 113 3.51 -1.28 -15.88
N LYS A 114 3.24 -2.50 -16.32
CA LYS A 114 3.49 -2.95 -17.68
C LYS A 114 2.55 -2.26 -18.67
#